data_AF-A0A8C0M7C7-F1
#
_entry.id   AF-A0A8C0M7C7-F1
#
_cell.length_a   1.000
_cell.length_b   1.000
_cell.length_c   1.000
_cell.angle_alpha   90.00
_cell.angle_beta   90.00
_cell.angle_gamma   90.00
#
_symmetry.space_group_name_H-M   'P 1'
#
loop_
_entity.id
_entity.type
_entity.pdbx_description
1 polymer ?
#
loop_
_entity_poly.entity_id
_entity_poly.type
_entity_poly.pdbx_seq_one_letter_code
_entity_poly.pdbx_strand_id
1 'polypeptide(L)'
;MTEVVPSSALSEVSLRLLCHDDIDTVKHLCGDWFPIEYPDSWYRDITSNKKFFSLAATYRGAIVGMIVAEIKSRTKIHKESPTDYIQHLGSALANLSPCSIPHRIYRQAHSLLCSFLPWSSISTKGGIEYSRTM
;
A
#
# COMPACT_ATOMS: atom_id res chain seq x y z
N MET A 1 38.73 -17.69 -2.52
CA MET A 1 38.24 -18.82 -3.34
C MET A 1 36.97 -18.33 -4.00
N THR A 2 37.05 -17.88 -5.26
CA THR A 2 35.89 -17.36 -5.99
C THR A 2 35.12 -18.55 -6.55
N GLU A 3 33.99 -18.90 -5.95
CA GLU A 3 33.10 -19.90 -6.52
C GLU A 3 32.58 -19.37 -7.87
N VAL A 4 33.06 -19.98 -8.94
CA VAL A 4 32.53 -19.78 -10.28
C VAL A 4 31.22 -20.55 -10.32
N VAL A 5 30.09 -19.84 -10.17
CA VAL A 5 28.76 -20.44 -10.35
C VAL A 5 28.70 -21.03 -11.77
N PRO A 6 28.55 -22.35 -11.92
CA PRO A 6 28.55 -22.97 -13.24
C PRO A 6 27.38 -22.43 -14.06
N SER A 7 27.61 -22.08 -15.32
CA SER A 7 26.56 -21.55 -16.21
C SER A 7 25.37 -22.52 -16.42
N SER A 8 25.51 -23.80 -16.04
CA SER A 8 24.44 -24.80 -16.03
C SER A 8 23.55 -24.75 -14.79
N ALA A 9 23.89 -23.95 -13.77
CA ALA A 9 23.22 -23.98 -12.47
C ALA A 9 21.72 -23.71 -12.58
N LEU A 10 21.30 -22.78 -13.45
CA LEU A 10 19.87 -22.48 -13.65
C LEU A 10 19.10 -23.59 -14.36
N SER A 11 19.74 -24.42 -15.17
CA SER A 11 19.08 -25.56 -15.83
C SER A 11 18.84 -26.75 -14.89
N GLU A 12 19.58 -26.81 -13.78
CA GLU A 12 19.43 -27.81 -12.72
C GLU A 12 18.46 -27.35 -11.61
N VAL A 13 17.96 -26.10 -11.68
CA VAL A 13 16.97 -25.59 -10.73
C VAL A 13 15.58 -26.10 -11.12
N SER A 14 14.87 -26.66 -10.14
CA SER A 14 13.46 -27.04 -10.30
C SER A 14 12.58 -26.34 -9.27
N LEU A 15 11.29 -26.24 -9.58
CA LEU A 15 10.29 -25.63 -8.69
C LEU A 15 9.36 -26.71 -8.16
N ARG A 16 9.11 -26.70 -6.85
CA ARG A 16 8.10 -27.56 -6.22
C ARG A 16 7.42 -26.86 -5.06
N LEU A 17 6.20 -27.29 -4.73
CA LEU A 17 5.55 -26.83 -3.52
C LEU A 17 6.30 -27.35 -2.28
N LEU A 18 6.27 -26.55 -1.21
CA LEU A 18 6.71 -27.01 0.10
C LEU A 18 5.78 -28.12 0.61
N CYS A 19 6.35 -29.05 1.37
CA CYS A 19 5.63 -30.08 2.09
C CYS A 19 6.02 -30.11 3.57
N HIS A 20 5.31 -30.89 4.36
CA HIS A 20 5.54 -31.02 5.81
C HIS A 20 7.00 -31.40 6.16
N ASP A 21 7.64 -32.21 5.33
CA ASP A 21 9.01 -32.69 5.58
C ASP A 21 10.05 -31.57 5.41
N ASP A 22 9.69 -30.43 4.82
CA ASP A 22 10.60 -29.30 4.61
C ASP A 22 10.74 -28.39 5.85
N ILE A 23 9.95 -28.59 6.91
CA ILE A 23 9.87 -27.66 8.07
C ILE A 23 11.24 -27.31 8.64
N ASP A 24 12.08 -28.30 8.92
CA ASP A 24 13.38 -28.07 9.56
C ASP A 24 14.34 -27.32 8.63
N THR A 25 14.31 -27.64 7.33
CA THR A 25 15.12 -26.96 6.31
C THR A 25 14.67 -25.50 6.16
N VAL A 26 13.37 -25.25 6.10
CA VAL A 26 12.80 -23.90 6.01
C VAL A 26 13.12 -23.09 7.25
N LYS A 27 13.02 -23.66 8.44
CA LYS A 27 13.34 -22.99 9.71
C LYS A 27 14.80 -22.57 9.78
N HIS A 28 15.71 -23.44 9.33
CA HIS A 28 17.13 -23.12 9.24
C HIS A 28 17.39 -21.96 8.26
N LEU A 29 16.88 -22.06 7.02
CA LEU A 29 17.07 -21.03 5.99
C LEU A 29 16.47 -19.68 6.41
N CYS A 30 15.29 -19.66 7.02
CA CYS A 30 14.68 -18.43 7.52
C CYS A 30 15.51 -17.78 8.63
N GLY A 31 16.16 -18.59 9.49
CA GLY A 31 17.08 -18.10 10.51
C GLY A 31 18.31 -17.38 9.93
N ASP A 32 18.76 -17.80 8.74
CA ASP A 32 19.87 -17.17 8.04
C ASP A 32 19.42 -15.94 7.22
N TRP A 33 18.23 -15.99 6.61
CA TRP A 33 17.75 -14.95 5.69
C TRP A 33 17.13 -13.74 6.38
N PHE A 34 16.51 -13.92 7.55
CA PHE A 34 15.76 -12.88 8.22
C PHE A 34 16.15 -12.74 9.70
N PRO A 35 16.36 -11.52 10.20
CA PRO A 35 16.66 -11.29 11.61
C PRO A 35 15.38 -11.29 12.46
N ILE A 36 14.48 -12.25 12.25
CA ILE A 36 13.19 -12.37 12.95
C ILE A 36 12.91 -13.86 13.23
N GLU A 37 12.48 -14.16 14.45
CA GLU A 37 12.08 -15.51 14.83
C GLU A 37 10.58 -15.71 14.59
N TYR A 38 10.24 -16.61 13.68
CA TYR A 38 8.86 -17.04 13.45
C TYR A 38 8.47 -18.19 14.38
N PRO A 39 7.22 -18.26 14.87
CA PRO A 39 6.78 -19.37 15.71
C PRO A 39 6.65 -20.69 14.92
N ASP A 40 6.79 -21.83 15.59
CA ASP A 40 6.69 -23.16 14.96
C ASP A 40 5.36 -23.40 14.24
N SER A 41 4.27 -22.79 14.71
CA SER A 41 2.97 -22.86 14.04
C SER A 41 2.99 -22.21 12.66
N TRP A 42 3.76 -21.13 12.48
CA TRP A 42 3.89 -20.45 11.20
C TRP A 42 4.57 -21.33 10.16
N TYR A 43 5.67 -22.00 10.54
CA TYR A 43 6.35 -22.95 9.66
C TYR A 43 5.43 -24.10 9.26
N ARG A 44 4.72 -24.70 10.22
CA ARG A 44 3.71 -25.74 9.94
C ARG A 44 2.63 -25.26 8.97
N ASP A 45 2.14 -24.04 9.15
CA ASP A 45 1.12 -23.46 8.28
C ASP A 45 1.62 -23.29 6.85
N ILE A 46 2.79 -22.69 6.64
CA ILE A 46 3.29 -22.42 5.29
C ILE A 46 3.72 -23.69 4.54
N THR A 47 4.05 -24.79 5.23
CA THR A 47 4.45 -26.07 4.61
C THR A 47 3.30 -27.04 4.40
N SER A 48 2.18 -26.88 5.12
CA SER A 48 1.13 -27.91 5.16
C SER A 48 -0.28 -27.37 4.86
N ASN A 49 -0.50 -26.06 4.97
CA ASN A 49 -1.81 -25.46 4.73
C ASN A 49 -1.96 -24.99 3.27
N LYS A 50 -2.90 -25.59 2.54
CA LYS A 50 -3.18 -25.29 1.12
C LYS A 50 -3.71 -23.88 0.85
N LYS A 51 -4.01 -23.11 1.90
CA LYS A 51 -4.35 -21.69 1.81
C LYS A 51 -3.17 -20.86 1.29
N PHE A 52 -1.94 -21.31 1.55
CA PHE A 52 -0.73 -20.66 1.09
C PHE A 52 -0.28 -21.25 -0.25
N PHE A 53 0.21 -20.35 -1.10
CA PHE A 53 1.03 -20.70 -2.25
C PHE A 53 2.50 -20.62 -1.80
N SER A 54 3.05 -21.77 -1.44
CA SER A 54 4.40 -21.90 -0.88
C SER A 54 5.27 -22.68 -1.86
N LEU A 55 6.12 -21.97 -2.60
CA LEU A 55 6.92 -22.52 -3.69
C LEU A 55 8.41 -22.43 -3.35
N ALA A 56 9.11 -23.54 -3.47
CA ALA A 56 10.56 -23.63 -3.32
C ALA A 56 11.25 -23.77 -4.67
N ALA A 57 12.38 -23.08 -4.81
CA ALA A 57 13.39 -23.36 -5.81
C ALA A 57 14.38 -24.36 -5.22
N THR A 58 14.60 -25.47 -5.91
CA THR A 58 15.54 -26.51 -5.51
C THR A 58 16.68 -26.62 -6.50
N TYR A 59 17.91 -26.74 -6.00
CA TYR A 59 19.09 -27.05 -6.79
C TYR A 59 19.68 -28.35 -6.24
N ARG A 60 19.78 -29.38 -7.09
CA ARG A 60 20.24 -30.73 -6.69
C ARG A 60 19.49 -31.30 -5.47
N GLY A 61 18.18 -31.03 -5.41
CA GLY A 61 17.30 -31.50 -4.33
C GLY A 61 17.28 -30.63 -3.07
N ALA A 62 18.25 -29.72 -2.90
CA ALA A 62 18.29 -28.80 -1.76
C ALA A 62 17.50 -27.51 -2.06
N ILE A 63 16.78 -26.98 -1.07
CA ILE A 63 16.07 -25.70 -1.20
C ILE A 63 17.11 -24.57 -1.17
N VAL A 64 17.10 -23.73 -2.21
CA VAL A 64 18.00 -22.57 -2.34
C VAL A 64 17.25 -21.23 -2.32
N GLY A 65 15.92 -21.27 -2.38
CA GLY A 65 15.06 -20.10 -2.31
C GLY A 65 13.60 -20.50 -2.17
N MET A 66 12.76 -19.62 -1.62
CA MET A 66 11.32 -19.86 -1.57
C MET A 66 10.50 -18.56 -1.62
N ILE A 67 9.27 -18.67 -2.09
CA ILE A 67 8.24 -17.63 -1.98
C ILE A 67 7.01 -18.22 -1.31
N VAL A 68 6.50 -17.50 -0.31
CA VAL A 68 5.29 -17.87 0.44
C VAL A 68 4.29 -16.73 0.33
N ALA A 69 3.11 -17.02 -0.20
CA ALA A 69 2.05 -16.03 -0.39
C ALA A 69 0.68 -16.58 0.02
N GLU A 70 -0.23 -15.71 0.41
CA GLU A 70 -1.63 -16.07 0.66
C GLU A 70 -2.55 -15.19 -0.18
N ILE A 71 -3.41 -15.80 -1.00
CA ILE A 71 -4.43 -15.06 -1.76
C ILE A 71 -5.63 -14.83 -0.84
N LYS A 72 -5.79 -13.58 -0.40
CA LYS A 72 -6.89 -13.14 0.49
C LYS A 72 -7.87 -12.22 -0.23
N SER A 73 -9.13 -12.27 0.18
CA SER A 73 -10.09 -11.20 -0.13
C SER A 73 -9.64 -9.88 0.50
N ARG A 74 -9.92 -8.76 -0.17
CA ARG A 74 -9.58 -7.40 0.30
C ARG A 74 -10.07 -7.11 1.72
N THR A 75 -11.21 -7.67 2.11
CA THR A 75 -11.79 -7.50 3.46
C THR A 75 -10.98 -8.13 4.58
N LYS A 76 -10.06 -9.05 4.26
CA LYS A 76 -9.15 -9.74 5.21
C LYS A 76 -7.76 -9.12 5.26
N ILE A 77 -7.52 -8.03 4.52
CA ILE A 77 -6.26 -7.29 4.56
C ILE A 77 -6.25 -6.45 5.85
N HIS A 78 -5.10 -6.41 6.53
CA HIS A 78 -4.91 -5.46 7.63
C HIS A 78 -5.12 -4.04 7.10
N LYS A 79 -6.01 -3.26 7.72
CA LYS A 79 -6.28 -1.89 7.26
C LYS A 79 -4.99 -1.07 7.30
N GLU A 80 -4.66 -0.45 6.17
CA GLU A 80 -3.64 0.58 6.11
C GLU A 80 -4.03 1.74 7.05
N SER A 81 -3.03 2.34 7.69
CA SER A 81 -3.24 3.44 8.61
C SER A 81 -3.78 4.66 7.84
N PRO A 82 -4.92 5.27 8.27
CA PRO A 82 -5.47 6.47 7.62
C PRO A 82 -4.48 7.63 7.51
N THR A 83 -3.42 7.63 8.33
CA THR A 83 -2.35 8.63 8.33
C THR A 83 -1.55 8.66 7.03
N ASP A 84 -1.35 7.52 6.37
CA ASP A 84 -0.57 7.44 5.13
C ASP A 84 -1.31 8.11 3.98
N TYR A 85 -2.64 7.99 3.98
CA TYR A 85 -3.51 8.67 3.02
C TYR A 85 -3.53 10.20 3.23
N ILE A 86 -3.49 10.68 4.48
CA ILE A 86 -3.45 12.12 4.79
C ILE A 86 -2.12 12.74 4.35
N GLN A 87 -0.99 12.05 4.53
CA GLN A 87 0.31 12.53 4.07
C GLN A 87 0.41 12.57 2.53
N HIS A 88 -0.10 11.55 1.85
CA HIS A 88 -0.17 11.51 0.39
C HIS A 88 -1.13 12.57 -0.18
N LEU A 89 -2.26 12.81 0.47
CA LEU A 89 -3.14 13.94 0.13
C LEU A 89 -2.43 15.27 0.37
N GLY A 90 -1.69 15.43 1.46
CA GLY A 90 -0.94 16.64 1.76
C GLY A 90 0.03 17.02 0.65
N SER A 91 0.80 16.07 0.13
CA SER A 91 1.73 16.32 -0.98
C SER A 91 1.02 16.54 -2.32
N ALA A 92 -0.07 15.83 -2.59
CA ALA A 92 -0.88 16.04 -3.80
C ALA A 92 -1.59 17.41 -3.81
N LEU A 93 -2.08 17.85 -2.65
CA LEU A 93 -2.76 19.13 -2.47
C LEU A 93 -1.78 20.30 -2.34
N ALA A 94 -0.53 20.08 -1.96
CA ALA A 94 0.51 21.12 -1.92
C ALA A 94 0.78 21.77 -3.29
N ASN A 95 0.47 21.07 -4.38
CA ASN A 95 0.56 21.60 -5.75
C ASN A 95 -0.64 22.50 -6.14
N LEU A 96 -1.66 22.60 -5.29
CA LEU A 96 -2.79 23.50 -5.50
C LEU A 96 -2.45 24.88 -4.94
N SER A 97 -2.63 25.93 -5.76
CA SER A 97 -2.48 27.31 -5.29
C SER A 97 -3.52 27.61 -4.19
N PRO A 98 -3.12 28.14 -3.02
CA PRO A 98 -3.99 28.36 -1.85
C PRO A 98 -5.26 29.18 -2.14
N CYS A 99 -5.24 30.03 -3.16
CA CYS A 99 -6.35 30.90 -3.52
C CYS A 99 -7.44 30.22 -4.36
N SER A 100 -7.23 28.99 -4.84
CA SER A 100 -8.21 28.27 -5.67
C SER A 100 -9.09 27.29 -4.89
N ILE A 101 -8.66 26.84 -3.71
CA ILE A 101 -9.39 25.86 -2.89
C ILE A 101 -10.62 26.48 -2.23
N PRO A 102 -10.53 27.61 -1.47
CA PRO A 102 -11.71 28.23 -0.89
C PRO A 102 -12.61 28.84 -1.95
N HIS A 103 -12.06 29.40 -3.04
CA HIS A 103 -12.83 30.13 -4.04
C HIS A 103 -13.66 29.21 -4.95
N ARG A 104 -13.17 28.01 -5.30
CA ARG A 104 -13.96 27.01 -6.06
C ARG A 104 -15.05 26.40 -5.20
N ILE A 105 -14.73 26.02 -3.95
CA ILE A 105 -15.73 25.47 -3.02
C ILE A 105 -16.80 26.52 -2.74
N TYR A 106 -16.40 27.78 -2.49
CA TYR A 106 -17.33 28.89 -2.31
C TYR A 106 -18.20 29.13 -3.54
N ARG A 107 -17.65 29.16 -4.76
CA ARG A 107 -18.46 29.34 -5.99
C ARG A 107 -19.43 28.20 -6.24
N GLN A 108 -19.02 26.94 -6.02
CA GLN A 108 -19.90 25.79 -6.18
C GLN A 108 -20.99 25.76 -5.11
N ALA A 109 -20.66 26.02 -3.85
CA ALA A 109 -21.63 26.13 -2.77
C ALA A 109 -22.57 27.33 -2.96
N HIS A 110 -22.07 28.48 -3.42
CA HIS A 110 -22.86 29.66 -3.72
C HIS A 110 -23.84 29.42 -4.87
N SER A 111 -23.41 28.77 -5.96
CA SER A 111 -24.30 28.43 -7.08
C SER A 111 -25.46 27.52 -6.64
N LEU A 112 -25.18 26.57 -5.75
CA LEU A 112 -26.21 25.67 -5.20
C LEU A 112 -27.10 26.41 -4.19
N LEU A 113 -26.54 27.17 -3.26
CA LEU A 113 -27.29 27.97 -2.29
C LEU A 113 -28.19 29.02 -2.97
N CYS A 114 -27.72 29.66 -4.05
CA CYS A 114 -28.52 30.60 -4.84
C CYS A 114 -29.65 29.92 -5.63
N SER A 115 -29.56 28.61 -5.91
CA SER A 115 -30.66 27.87 -6.54
C SER A 115 -31.75 27.44 -5.56
N PHE A 116 -31.45 27.40 -4.25
CA PHE A 116 -32.39 27.00 -3.19
C PHE A 116 -33.00 28.16 -2.39
N LEU A 117 -32.49 29.38 -2.53
CA LEU A 117 -33.02 30.57 -1.86
C LEU A 117 -33.65 31.54 -2.88
N PRO A 118 -34.96 31.83 -2.80
CA PRO A 118 -35.59 32.82 -3.66
C PRO A 118 -35.30 34.23 -3.12
N TRP A 119 -34.17 34.82 -3.51
CA TRP A 119 -33.85 36.21 -3.16
C TRP A 119 -33.89 37.11 -4.40
N SER A 120 -35.11 37.42 -4.85
CA SER A 120 -35.37 38.68 -5.53
C SER A 120 -35.46 39.80 -4.50
N SER A 121 -34.71 40.89 -4.71
CA SER A 121 -34.73 42.19 -4.02
C SER A 121 -33.66 42.46 -2.94
N ILE A 122 -32.45 42.81 -3.37
CA ILE A 122 -31.75 43.97 -2.81
C ILE A 122 -31.36 44.89 -3.97
N SER A 123 -32.02 46.04 -3.96
CA SER A 123 -31.95 47.14 -4.91
C SER A 123 -30.56 47.78 -4.92
N THR A 124 -29.99 47.95 -6.11
CA THR A 124 -28.95 48.95 -6.40
C THR A 124 -29.47 50.35 -6.07
N LYS A 125 -29.02 50.96 -4.96
CA LYS A 125 -28.88 52.42 -4.77
C LYS A 125 -28.34 52.75 -3.37
N GLY A 126 -27.25 53.50 -3.32
CA GLY A 126 -26.75 54.13 -2.09
C GLY A 126 -25.22 54.22 -2.09
N GLY A 127 -24.68 55.22 -2.79
CA GLY A 127 -23.27 55.56 -2.69
C GLY A 127 -22.92 55.96 -1.25
N ILE A 128 -21.77 55.49 -0.77
CA ILE A 128 -21.11 56.07 0.41
C ILE A 128 -19.69 56.45 -0.01
N GLU A 129 -19.48 57.75 0.13
CA GLU A 129 -18.34 58.58 -0.18
C GLU A 129 -17.12 58.25 0.68
N TYR A 130 -15.94 58.16 0.06
CA TYR A 130 -14.68 57.86 0.73
C TYR A 130 -14.04 59.16 1.24
N SER A 131 -14.28 59.52 2.50
CA SER A 131 -13.52 60.59 3.15
C SER A 131 -12.16 60.05 3.63
N ARG A 132 -11.09 60.44 2.93
CA ARG A 132 -9.70 60.34 3.39
C ARG A 132 -9.49 61.33 4.54
N THR A 133 -9.05 60.86 5.69
CA THR A 133 -8.26 61.70 6.62
C THR A 133 -6.83 61.19 6.63
N MET A 134 -5.89 62.14 6.47
CA MET A 134 -4.49 61.97 6.83
C MET A 134 -4.35 61.78 8.34
#